data_AF-A6LDX5-F1
#
_entry.id   AF-A6LDX5-F1
#
_cell.length_a   1.000
_cell.length_b   1.000
_cell.length_c   1.000
_cell.angle_alpha   90.00
_cell.angle_beta   90.00
_cell.angle_gamma   90.00
#
_symmetry.space_group_name_H-M   'P 1'
#
loop_
_entity.id
_entity.type
_entity.pdbx_description
1 polymer ?
#
loop_
_entity_poly.entity_id
_entity_poly.type
_entity_poly.pdbx_seq_one_letter_code
_entity_poly.pdbx_strand_id
1 'polypeptide(L)'
;MSHKSVVCNNHRNTDHSQLNYLKALIAGEKAISSTEVMHRYQISSTTSISRSKAALIKNDILDNKAGEISFQDPIYAYWLKTEFFAK
;
A
#
# COMPACT_ATOMS: atom_id res chain seq x y z
N MET A 1 5.50 -31.29 -12.34
CA MET A 1 4.50 -30.23 -12.09
C MET A 1 4.46 -29.93 -10.59
N SER A 2 5.24 -28.95 -10.14
CA SER A 2 5.44 -28.67 -8.71
C SER A 2 4.26 -27.89 -8.11
N HIS A 3 3.28 -28.62 -7.57
CA HIS A 3 2.12 -28.10 -6.85
C HIS A 3 2.37 -27.90 -5.33
N LYS A 4 3.51 -27.31 -4.93
CA LYS A 4 3.82 -27.14 -3.49
C LYS A 4 4.35 -25.77 -3.01
N SER A 5 4.35 -24.71 -3.82
CA SER A 5 4.99 -23.44 -3.39
C SER A 5 4.10 -22.21 -3.23
N VAL A 6 2.76 -22.30 -3.26
CA VAL A 6 1.89 -21.10 -3.18
C VAL A 6 1.33 -20.82 -1.77
N VAL A 7 1.54 -21.71 -0.80
CA VAL A 7 0.96 -21.56 0.56
C VAL A 7 2.06 -21.43 1.61
N CYS A 8 2.95 -20.42 1.52
CA CYS A 8 3.93 -20.16 2.58
C CYS A 8 4.22 -18.69 2.94
N ASN A 9 3.66 -17.66 2.29
CA ASN A 9 4.09 -16.27 2.59
C ASN A 9 3.08 -15.33 3.27
N ASN A 10 1.89 -15.82 3.67
CA ASN A 10 0.76 -14.92 3.96
C ASN A 10 0.57 -14.46 5.42
N HIS A 11 1.51 -14.64 6.35
CA HIS A 11 1.26 -14.26 7.76
C HIS A 11 2.28 -13.28 8.39
N ARG A 12 3.33 -12.84 7.68
CA ARG A 12 4.31 -11.87 8.24
C ARG A 12 4.63 -10.66 7.35
N ASN A 13 4.07 -10.57 6.14
CA ASN A 13 4.38 -9.50 5.18
C ASN A 13 3.28 -8.41 5.04
N THR A 14 2.25 -8.48 5.89
CA THR A 14 1.07 -7.60 5.83
C THR A 14 1.40 -6.14 6.15
N ASP A 15 2.37 -5.89 7.01
CA ASP A 15 2.80 -4.54 7.39
C ASP A 15 3.61 -3.87 6.26
N HIS A 16 4.69 -4.52 5.79
CA HIS A 16 5.53 -3.97 4.72
C HIS A 16 4.77 -3.67 3.42
N SER A 17 3.82 -4.52 3.04
CA SER A 17 3.01 -4.30 1.83
C SER A 17 2.07 -3.09 1.97
N GLN A 18 1.58 -2.81 3.18
CA GLN A 18 0.76 -1.62 3.47
C GLN A 18 1.63 -0.37 3.53
N LEU A 19 2.81 -0.44 4.15
CA LEU A 19 3.77 0.66 4.20
C LEU A 19 4.25 1.07 2.80
N ASN A 20 4.59 0.10 1.94
CA ASN A 20 5.01 0.38 0.56
C ASN A 20 3.88 1.05 -0.24
N TYR A 21 2.63 0.63 -0.03
CA TYR A 21 1.47 1.28 -0.63
C TYR A 21 1.29 2.72 -0.12
N LEU A 22 1.38 2.94 1.19
CA LEU A 22 1.29 4.28 1.79
C LEU A 22 2.40 5.20 1.30
N LYS A 23 3.63 4.69 1.14
CA LYS A 23 4.78 5.44 0.63
C LYS A 23 4.53 5.92 -0.80
N ALA A 24 4.03 5.04 -1.67
CA ALA A 24 3.66 5.40 -3.04
C ALA A 24 2.52 6.43 -3.08
N LEU A 25 1.52 6.28 -2.20
CA LEU A 25 0.39 7.20 -2.11
C LEU A 25 0.81 8.60 -1.63
N ILE A 26 1.64 8.70 -0.60
CA ILE A 26 2.18 9.97 -0.07
C ILE A 26 3.06 10.69 -1.09
N ALA A 27 3.78 9.94 -1.93
CA ALA A 27 4.55 10.47 -3.04
C ALA A 27 3.69 11.02 -4.19
N GLY A 28 2.37 10.81 -4.15
CA GLY A 28 1.41 11.33 -5.14
C GLY A 28 1.28 10.46 -6.39
N GLU A 29 1.68 9.19 -6.34
CA GLU A 29 1.58 8.28 -7.47
C GLU A 29 0.11 8.00 -7.83
N LYS A 30 -0.31 8.43 -9.02
CA LYS A 30 -1.70 8.24 -9.50
C LYS A 30 -1.99 6.82 -9.99
N ALA A 31 -0.95 6.10 -10.43
CA ALA A 31 -1.05 4.77 -11.02
C ALA A 31 -0.14 3.78 -10.28
N ILE A 32 -0.48 3.46 -9.02
CA ILE A 32 0.32 2.57 -8.16
C ILE A 32 0.50 1.17 -8.77
N SER A 33 -0.42 0.72 -9.62
CA SER A 33 -0.35 -0.55 -10.35
C SER A 33 0.54 -0.55 -11.59
N SER A 34 1.16 0.58 -11.95
CA SER A 34 2.11 0.64 -13.06
C SER A 34 3.40 -0.10 -12.69
N THR A 35 3.97 -0.86 -13.64
CA THR A 35 5.19 -1.66 -13.43
C THR A 35 6.34 -0.83 -12.85
N GLU A 36 6.50 0.41 -13.35
CA GLU A 36 7.51 1.36 -12.86
C GLU A 36 7.31 1.69 -11.38
N VAL A 37 6.09 2.05 -10.98
CA VAL A 37 5.76 2.40 -9.60
C VAL A 37 5.88 1.18 -8.70
N MET A 38 5.39 0.03 -9.16
CA MET A 38 5.50 -1.22 -8.41
C MET A 38 6.97 -1.60 -8.15
N HIS A 39 7.84 -1.43 -9.14
CA HIS A 39 9.27 -1.67 -8.97
C HIS A 39 9.91 -0.65 -8.00
N ARG A 40 9.61 0.65 -8.16
CA ARG A 40 10.13 1.75 -7.34
C ARG A 40 9.82 1.60 -5.85
N TYR A 41 8.60 1.17 -5.50
CA TYR A 41 8.16 1.02 -4.11
C TYR A 41 8.17 -0.43 -3.63
N GLN A 42 8.85 -1.34 -4.34
CA GLN A 42 8.95 -2.76 -3.98
C GLN A 42 7.57 -3.41 -3.71
N ILE A 43 6.59 -3.06 -4.54
CA ILE A 43 5.26 -3.65 -4.51
C ILE A 43 5.30 -4.94 -5.33
N SER A 44 5.06 -6.04 -4.63
CA SER A 44 5.20 -7.40 -5.19
C SER A 44 4.18 -7.75 -6.27
N SER A 45 2.97 -7.18 -6.24
CA SER A 45 1.89 -7.56 -7.16
C SER A 45 0.72 -6.56 -7.13
N THR A 46 -0.13 -6.59 -8.15
CA THR A 46 -1.40 -5.87 -8.14
C THR A 46 -2.37 -6.40 -7.07
N THR A 47 -2.30 -7.70 -6.76
CA THR A 47 -3.07 -8.30 -5.66
C THR A 47 -2.66 -7.76 -4.30
N SER A 48 -1.35 -7.54 -4.06
CA SER A 48 -0.89 -6.93 -2.81
C SER A 48 -1.33 -5.48 -2.68
N ILE A 49 -1.40 -4.72 -3.78
CA ILE A 49 -2.02 -3.38 -3.80
C ILE A 49 -3.48 -3.46 -3.32
N SER A 50 -4.29 -4.32 -3.92
CA SER A 50 -5.71 -4.47 -3.57
C SER A 50 -5.91 -4.88 -2.11
N ARG A 51 -5.07 -5.80 -1.60
CA ARG A 51 -5.11 -6.24 -0.20
C ARG A 51 -4.71 -5.14 0.77
N SER A 52 -3.62 -4.42 0.49
CA SER A 52 -3.18 -3.28 1.30
C SER A 52 -4.24 -2.18 1.34
N LYS A 53 -4.77 -1.81 0.18
CA LYS A 53 -5.86 -0.84 0.05
C LYS A 53 -7.08 -1.23 0.90
N ALA A 54 -7.57 -2.46 0.75
CA ALA A 54 -8.74 -2.93 1.50
C ALA A 54 -8.49 -2.95 3.02
N ALA A 55 -7.29 -3.35 3.44
CA ALA A 55 -6.94 -3.36 4.86
C ALA A 55 -6.85 -1.94 5.44
N LEU A 56 -6.25 -1.00 4.72
CA LEU A 56 -6.13 0.41 5.17
C LEU A 56 -7.49 1.11 5.24
N ILE A 57 -8.40 0.81 4.31
CA ILE A 57 -9.79 1.29 4.37
C ILE A 57 -10.54 0.67 5.56
N LYS A 58 -10.38 -0.64 5.79
CA LYS A 58 -11.02 -1.33 6.92
C LYS A 58 -10.57 -0.78 8.29
N ASN A 59 -9.37 -0.22 8.38
CA ASN A 59 -8.84 0.37 9.61
C ASN A 59 -9.07 1.89 9.69
N ASP A 60 -9.94 2.47 8.85
CA ASP A 60 -10.26 3.91 8.85
C ASP A 60 -9.01 4.81 8.66
N ILE A 61 -7.98 4.29 7.96
CA ILE A 61 -6.78 5.08 7.61
C ILE A 61 -7.00 5.80 6.28
N LEU A 62 -7.60 5.10 5.33
CA LEU A 62 -7.91 5.60 3.99
C LEU A 62 -9.41 5.54 3.74
N ASP A 63 -9.90 6.46 2.93
CA ASP A 63 -11.25 6.45 2.40
C ASP A 63 -11.24 6.23 0.88
N ASN A 64 -12.33 5.69 0.36
CA ASN A 64 -12.54 5.48 -1.06
C ASN A 64 -13.84 6.16 -1.51
N LYS A 65 -13.73 7.41 -1.94
CA LYS A 65 -14.88 8.17 -2.47
C LYS A 65 -14.87 8.11 -3.99
N ALA A 66 -15.89 7.48 -4.57
CA ALA A 66 -16.07 7.38 -6.01
C ALA A 66 -14.83 6.84 -6.78
N GLY A 67 -14.02 5.98 -6.16
CA GLY A 67 -12.80 5.42 -6.75
C GLY A 67 -11.52 6.20 -6.43
N GLU A 68 -11.65 7.40 -5.83
CA GLU A 68 -10.52 8.21 -5.38
C GLU A 68 -10.13 7.86 -3.95
N ILE A 69 -8.82 7.63 -3.75
CA ILE A 69 -8.26 7.24 -2.47
C ILE A 69 -7.65 8.46 -1.79
N SER A 70 -8.10 8.71 -0.56
CA SER A 70 -7.63 9.82 0.27
C SER A 70 -7.43 9.35 1.70
N PHE A 71 -6.60 10.07 2.45
CA PHE A 71 -6.46 9.84 3.90
C PHE A 71 -7.67 10.41 4.63
N GLN A 72 -8.19 9.66 5.61
CA GLN A 72 -9.27 10.19 6.45
C GLN A 72 -8.77 11.30 7.38
N ASP A 73 -7.53 11.17 7.85
CA ASP A 73 -6.90 12.15 8.72
C ASP A 73 -5.74 12.87 7.99
N PRO A 74 -5.85 14.19 7.74
CA PRO A 74 -4.79 14.95 7.07
C PRO A 74 -3.55 15.14 7.94
N ILE A 75 -3.66 15.12 9.28
CA ILE A 75 -2.53 15.17 10.21
C ILE A 75 -1.71 13.86 10.12
N TYR A 76 -2.38 12.72 10.02
CA TYR A 76 -1.73 11.43 9.83
C TYR A 76 -0.96 11.36 8.51
N ALA A 77 -1.55 11.86 7.42
CA ALA A 77 -0.88 11.98 6.13
C ALA A 77 0.37 12.88 6.21
N TYR A 78 0.24 14.03 6.91
CA TYR A 78 1.34 14.95 7.12
C TYR A 78 2.49 14.29 7.91
N TRP A 79 2.18 13.65 9.05
CA TRP A 79 3.16 12.96 9.87
C TRP A 79 3.87 11.82 9.11
N LEU A 80 3.14 11.03 8.32
CA LEU A 80 3.74 10.00 7.47
C LEU A 80 4.77 10.59 6.51
N LYS A 81 4.45 11.74 5.92
CA LYS A 81 5.32 12.44 4.96
C LYS A 81 6.54 13.07 5.62
N THR A 82 6.39 13.71 6.79
CA THR A 82 7.45 14.53 7.39
C THR A 82 8.29 13.81 8.44
N GLU A 83 7.73 12.80 9.12
CA GLU A 83 8.41 12.12 10.22
C GLU A 83 8.75 10.67 9.87
N PHE A 84 7.78 9.93 9.34
CA PHE A 84 7.93 8.49 9.14
C PHE A 84 8.76 8.13 7.90
N PHE A 85 8.46 8.74 6.75
CA PHE A 85 9.16 8.49 5.48
C PHE A 85 10.28 9.49 5.15
N ALA A 86 10.48 10.52 5.98
CA ALA A 86 11.54 11.51 5.78
C ALA A 86 12.94 11.01 6.21
N LYS A 87 13.00 9.87 6.93
CA LYS A 87 14.24 9.16 7.27
C LYS A 87 14.63 8.18 6.18
#